data_AF-A0A6P1NED4-F1
#
_entry.id   AF-A0A6P1NED4-F1
#
_cell.length_a   1.000
_cell.length_b   1.000
_cell.length_c   1.000
_cell.angle_alpha   90.00
_cell.angle_beta   90.00
_cell.angle_gamma   90.00
#
_symmetry.space_group_name_H-M   'P 1'
#
loop_
_entity.id
_entity.type
_entity.pdbx_description
1 polymer ?
#
loop_
_entity_poly.entity_id
_entity_poly.type
_entity_poly.pdbx_seq_one_letter_code
_entity_poly.pdbx_strand_id
1 'polypeptide(L)'
;MRLPLMRPPETVERGTFWWVRTALGALGVAALGYAFFGFLANVPLAQLIGVAAWLAAALVVHDGVLVPMTTLAGGGLSRLTYRLRPVQQGIVRGALLIGAMVTLLAAPLIRAQQVLQPSGPESGANVTVLRGDYVQALGVFWLVLAVAAAVAIAGVGRYARRSSVRKTRP
;
A
#
# COMPACT_ATOMS: atom_id res chain seq x y z
N MET A 1 13.77 -48.49 -35.61
CA MET A 1 12.93 -47.40 -35.07
C MET A 1 13.79 -46.60 -34.10
N ARG A 2 14.39 -45.48 -34.55
CA ARG A 2 15.35 -44.70 -33.75
C ARG A 2 14.58 -43.62 -32.98
N LEU A 3 14.62 -43.66 -31.66
CA LEU A 3 14.01 -42.66 -30.79
C LEU A 3 14.68 -41.29 -31.01
N PRO A 4 13.91 -40.19 -31.17
CA PRO A 4 14.48 -38.86 -31.22
C PRO A 4 15.10 -38.52 -29.86
N LEU A 5 16.41 -38.29 -29.86
CA LEU A 5 17.17 -37.80 -28.73
C LEU A 5 16.60 -36.45 -28.28
N MET A 6 16.01 -36.43 -27.09
CA MET A 6 15.59 -35.22 -26.39
C MET A 6 16.84 -34.39 -26.09
N ARG A 7 17.04 -33.29 -26.83
CA ARG A 7 18.09 -32.32 -26.52
C ARG A 7 17.78 -31.70 -25.15
N PRO A 8 18.75 -31.62 -24.23
CA PRO A 8 18.56 -30.87 -22.99
C PRO A 8 18.24 -29.40 -23.32
N PRO A 9 17.41 -28.72 -22.51
CA PRO A 9 17.10 -27.32 -22.72
C PRO A 9 18.40 -26.52 -22.69
N GLU A 10 18.59 -25.68 -23.71
CA GLU A 10 19.73 -24.78 -23.77
C GLU A 10 19.75 -23.96 -22.48
N THR A 11 20.88 -24.02 -21.77
CA THR A 11 21.12 -23.17 -20.62
C THR A 11 21.00 -21.75 -21.13
N VAL A 12 19.92 -21.07 -20.77
CA VAL A 12 19.76 -19.63 -20.98
C VAL A 12 21.05 -18.98 -20.51
N GLU A 13 21.84 -18.48 -21.46
CA GLU A 13 23.02 -17.68 -21.15
C GLU A 13 22.55 -16.59 -20.19
N ARG A 14 22.98 -16.67 -18.93
CA ARG A 14 22.90 -15.57 -17.99
C ARG A 14 23.86 -14.50 -18.47
N GLY A 15 23.50 -13.84 -19.58
CA GLY A 15 24.20 -12.70 -20.15
C GLY A 15 24.20 -11.58 -19.14
N THR A 16 25.31 -11.50 -18.40
CA THR A 16 25.91 -10.37 -17.70
C THR A 16 25.13 -9.04 -17.71
N PHE A 17 24.18 -8.90 -16.77
CA PHE A 17 23.75 -7.58 -16.25
C PHE A 17 24.30 -7.30 -14.85
N TRP A 18 25.21 -8.15 -14.36
CA TRP A 18 25.78 -8.00 -13.02
C TRP A 18 26.55 -6.68 -12.89
N TRP A 19 27.22 -6.23 -13.95
CA TRP A 19 27.87 -4.91 -13.97
C TRP A 19 26.90 -3.74 -13.85
N VAL A 20 25.72 -3.82 -14.47
CA VAL A 20 24.68 -2.79 -14.31
C VAL A 20 24.18 -2.76 -12.87
N ARG A 21 23.96 -3.94 -12.26
CA ARG A 21 23.54 -4.03 -10.85
C ARG A 21 24.62 -3.50 -9.90
N THR A 22 25.87 -3.86 -10.14
CA THR A 22 27.02 -3.40 -9.35
C THR A 22 27.22 -1.89 -9.52
N ALA A 23 27.10 -1.36 -10.74
CA ALA A 23 27.22 0.07 -11.01
C ALA A 23 26.09 0.87 -10.34
N LEU A 24 24.83 0.41 -10.45
CA LEU A 24 23.69 1.01 -9.77
C LEU A 24 23.85 0.95 -8.24
N GLY A 25 24.32 -0.19 -7.71
CA GLY A 25 24.60 -0.35 -6.28
C GLY A 25 25.70 0.60 -5.80
N ALA A 26 26.82 0.66 -6.52
CA ALA A 26 27.93 1.56 -6.21
C ALA A 26 27.51 3.03 -6.29
N LEU A 27 26.74 3.41 -7.32
CA LEU A 27 26.20 4.76 -7.48
C LEU A 27 25.23 5.11 -6.34
N GLY A 28 24.36 4.18 -5.94
CA GLY A 28 23.46 4.36 -4.80
C GLY A 28 24.22 4.54 -3.47
N VAL A 29 25.25 3.73 -3.22
CA VAL A 29 26.10 3.85 -2.02
C VAL A 29 26.88 5.16 -2.04
N ALA A 30 27.42 5.57 -3.19
CA ALA A 30 28.13 6.84 -3.34
C ALA A 30 27.18 8.04 -3.08
N ALA A 31 25.95 7.99 -3.62
CA ALA A 31 24.94 9.01 -3.39
C ALA A 31 24.52 9.08 -1.90
N LEU A 32 24.31 7.94 -1.25
CA LEU A 32 24.02 7.86 0.17
C LEU A 32 25.18 8.41 1.01
N GLY A 33 26.42 8.04 0.69
CA GLY A 33 27.61 8.54 1.36
C GLY A 33 27.76 10.05 1.23
N TYR A 34 27.57 10.59 0.02
CA TYR A 34 27.59 12.03 -0.22
C TYR A 34 26.50 12.77 0.56
N ALA A 35 25.25 12.26 0.53
CA ALA A 35 24.15 12.85 1.28
C ALA A 35 24.39 12.79 2.80
N PHE A 36 24.88 11.67 3.31
CA PHE A 36 25.16 11.49 4.73
C PHE A 36 26.32 12.37 5.21
N PHE A 37 27.38 12.46 4.42
CA PHE A 37 28.50 13.36 4.68
C PHE A 37 28.05 14.83 4.67
N GLY A 38 27.30 15.23 3.64
CA GLY A 38 26.74 16.58 3.54
C GLY A 38 25.80 16.90 4.71
N PHE A 39 24.99 15.94 5.14
CA PHE A 39 24.12 16.08 6.29
C PHE A 39 24.93 16.30 7.58
N LEU A 40 25.92 15.46 7.87
CA LEU A 40 26.75 15.61 9.08
C LEU A 40 27.61 16.88 9.08
N ALA A 41 28.10 17.30 7.92
CA ALA A 41 28.95 18.49 7.80
C ALA A 41 28.18 19.80 7.96
N ASN A 42 26.90 19.83 7.59
CA ASN A 42 26.11 21.07 7.52
C ASN A 42 25.00 21.18 8.58
N VAL A 43 24.70 20.10 9.31
CA VAL A 43 23.62 20.09 10.31
C VAL A 43 24.19 20.27 11.72
N PRO A 44 23.74 21.28 12.50
CA PRO A 44 24.16 21.47 13.88
C PRO A 44 23.88 20.26 14.75
N LEU A 45 24.75 19.99 15.75
CA LEU A 45 24.63 18.84 16.64
C LEU A 45 23.25 18.75 17.34
N ALA A 46 22.67 19.88 17.73
CA ALA A 46 21.34 19.92 18.33
C ALA A 46 20.24 19.38 17.38
N GLN A 47 20.33 19.67 16.08
CA GLN A 47 19.40 19.13 15.09
C GLN A 47 19.64 17.63 14.85
N LEU A 48 20.90 17.17 14.88
CA LEU A 48 21.21 15.73 14.80
C LEU A 48 20.56 14.94 15.94
N ILE A 49 20.60 15.48 17.17
CA ILE A 49 19.90 14.88 18.32
C ILE A 49 18.39 14.84 18.07
N GLY A 50 17.82 15.93 17.54
CA GLY A 50 16.41 15.98 17.17
C GLY A 50 16.03 14.91 16.13
N VAL A 51 16.86 14.73 15.09
CA VAL A 51 16.65 13.69 14.07
C VAL A 51 16.79 12.29 14.67
N ALA A 52 17.77 12.07 15.55
CA ALA A 52 17.92 10.78 16.24
C ALA A 52 16.70 10.47 17.13
N ALA A 53 16.20 11.45 17.87
CA ALA A 53 14.99 11.31 18.67
C ALA A 53 13.75 11.04 17.80
N TRP A 54 13.63 11.75 16.68
CA TRP A 54 12.55 11.51 15.70
C TRP A 54 12.63 10.11 15.10
N LEU A 55 13.83 9.64 14.73
CA LEU A 55 14.04 8.30 14.18
C LEU A 55 13.68 7.22 15.22
N ALA A 56 14.09 7.42 16.48
CA ALA A 56 13.74 6.51 17.57
C ALA A 56 12.22 6.45 17.77
N ALA A 57 11.53 7.59 17.78
CA ALA A 57 10.08 7.65 17.86
C ALA A 57 9.41 6.96 16.65
N ALA A 58 9.92 7.19 15.44
CA ALA A 58 9.43 6.54 14.23
C ALA A 58 9.59 5.02 14.29
N LEU A 59 10.73 4.52 14.81
CA LEU A 59 10.97 3.08 15.02
C LEU A 59 9.95 2.49 15.99
N VAL A 60 9.76 3.15 17.14
CA VAL A 60 8.80 2.70 18.17
C VAL A 60 7.38 2.67 17.61
N VAL A 61 6.97 3.70 16.87
CA VAL A 61 5.64 3.72 16.23
C VAL A 61 5.54 2.62 15.16
N HIS A 62 6.56 2.43 14.34
CA HIS A 62 6.54 1.42 13.29
C HIS A 62 6.48 -0.01 13.84
N ASP A 63 7.45 -0.39 14.66
CA ASP A 63 7.58 -1.77 15.14
C ASP A 63 6.67 -2.05 16.33
N GLY A 64 6.51 -1.07 17.22
CA GLY A 64 5.70 -1.22 18.43
C GLY A 64 4.21 -1.08 18.19
N VAL A 65 3.78 -0.36 17.15
CA VAL A 65 2.35 -0.09 16.90
C VAL A 65 1.92 -0.59 15.53
N LEU A 66 2.55 -0.15 14.44
CA LEU A 66 2.08 -0.47 13.08
C LEU A 66 2.20 -1.97 12.78
N VAL A 67 3.31 -2.62 13.10
CA VAL A 67 3.50 -4.07 12.90
C VAL A 67 2.45 -4.91 13.64
N PRO A 68 2.24 -4.76 14.97
CA PRO A 68 1.22 -5.56 15.66
C PRO A 68 -0.20 -5.24 15.19
N MET A 69 -0.53 -3.96 14.96
CA MET A 69 -1.86 -3.60 14.45
C MET A 69 -2.14 -4.19 13.08
N THR A 70 -1.18 -4.11 12.14
CA THR A 70 -1.35 -4.67 10.79
C THR A 70 -1.38 -6.20 10.82
N THR A 71 -0.61 -6.83 11.71
CA THR A 71 -0.65 -8.28 11.92
C THR A 71 -2.00 -8.74 12.46
N LEU A 72 -2.53 -8.06 13.48
CA LEU A 72 -3.85 -8.33 14.05
C LEU A 72 -4.96 -8.08 13.02
N ALA A 73 -4.88 -7.00 12.24
CA ALA A 73 -5.81 -6.72 11.16
C ALA A 73 -5.78 -7.81 10.08
N GLY A 74 -4.60 -8.26 9.67
CA GLY A 74 -4.43 -9.35 8.70
C GLY A 74 -4.95 -10.69 9.21
N GLY A 75 -4.70 -11.01 10.49
CA GLY A 75 -5.22 -12.20 11.15
C GLY A 75 -6.75 -12.16 11.30
N GLY A 76 -7.30 -11.04 11.74
CA GLY A 76 -8.74 -10.80 11.84
C GLY A 76 -9.44 -10.89 10.49
N LEU A 77 -8.85 -10.28 9.45
CA LEU A 77 -9.35 -10.36 8.08
C LEU A 77 -9.35 -11.80 7.57
N SER A 78 -8.30 -12.57 7.85
CA SER A 78 -8.20 -13.97 7.46
C SER A 78 -9.26 -14.82 8.16
N ARG A 79 -9.55 -14.54 9.45
CA ARG A 79 -10.66 -15.18 10.17
C ARG A 79 -12.03 -14.80 9.60
N LEU A 80 -12.26 -13.53 9.30
CA LEU A 80 -13.53 -13.04 8.74
C LEU A 80 -13.80 -13.58 7.33
N THR A 81 -12.75 -13.80 6.55
CA THR A 81 -12.84 -14.22 5.14
C THR A 81 -12.59 -15.72 4.93
N TYR A 82 -12.50 -16.53 5.99
CA TYR A 82 -12.14 -17.94 5.90
C TYR A 82 -13.10 -18.77 5.03
N ARG A 83 -14.37 -18.37 4.93
CA ARG A 83 -15.39 -19.03 4.10
C ARG A 83 -15.35 -18.64 2.63
N LEU A 84 -14.56 -17.63 2.27
CA LEU A 84 -14.47 -17.11 0.92
C LEU A 84 -13.45 -17.90 0.09
N ARG A 85 -13.68 -17.99 -1.22
CA ARG A 85 -12.70 -18.60 -2.15
C ARG A 85 -11.49 -17.66 -2.32
N PRO A 86 -10.31 -18.16 -2.75
CA PRO A 86 -9.09 -17.34 -2.87
C PRO A 86 -9.27 -16.06 -3.71
N VAL A 87 -10.00 -16.14 -4.81
CA VAL A 87 -10.31 -14.98 -5.66
C VAL A 87 -11.13 -13.93 -4.92
N GLN A 88 -12.12 -14.35 -4.12
CA GLN A 88 -12.94 -13.44 -3.32
C GLN A 88 -12.15 -12.80 -2.19
N GLN A 89 -11.25 -13.54 -1.54
CA GLN A 89 -10.31 -13.00 -0.55
C GLN A 89 -9.40 -11.93 -1.19
N GLY A 90 -8.93 -12.16 -2.41
CA GLY A 90 -8.15 -11.18 -3.18
C GLY A 90 -8.90 -9.88 -3.41
N ILE A 91 -10.20 -9.94 -3.74
CA ILE A 91 -11.05 -8.74 -3.92
C ILE A 91 -11.13 -7.94 -2.61
N VAL A 92 -11.36 -8.61 -1.47
CA VAL A 92 -11.44 -7.93 -0.16
C VAL A 92 -10.11 -7.23 0.17
N ARG A 93 -8.98 -7.93 -0.02
CA ARG A 93 -7.64 -7.37 0.23
C ARG A 93 -7.36 -6.17 -0.68
N GLY A 94 -7.71 -6.28 -1.96
CA GLY A 94 -7.56 -5.18 -2.92
C GLY A 94 -8.40 -3.97 -2.56
N ALA A 95 -9.67 -4.17 -2.20
CA ALA A 95 -10.55 -3.09 -1.77
C ALA A 95 -10.02 -2.40 -0.50
N LEU A 96 -9.56 -3.17 0.50
CA LEU A 96 -8.96 -2.60 1.71
C LEU A 96 -7.68 -1.83 1.42
N LEU A 97 -6.83 -2.31 0.50
CA LEU A 97 -5.61 -1.60 0.09
C LEU A 97 -5.94 -0.28 -0.58
N ILE A 98 -6.88 -0.27 -1.53
CA ILE A 98 -7.35 0.94 -2.20
C ILE A 98 -7.94 1.92 -1.17
N GLY A 99 -8.77 1.41 -0.26
CA GLY A 99 -9.36 2.21 0.81
C GLY A 99 -8.33 2.83 1.75
N ALA A 100 -7.30 2.06 2.13
CA ALA A 100 -6.20 2.53 2.95
C ALA A 100 -5.37 3.61 2.23
N MET A 101 -5.07 3.43 0.93
CA MET A 101 -4.34 4.43 0.14
C MET A 101 -5.11 5.74 0.02
N VAL A 102 -6.41 5.69 -0.28
CA VAL A 102 -7.25 6.90 -0.36
C VAL A 102 -7.38 7.56 1.01
N THR A 103 -7.48 6.78 2.09
CA THR A 103 -7.49 7.33 3.47
C THR A 103 -6.17 8.02 3.80
N LEU A 104 -5.02 7.42 3.42
CA LEU A 104 -3.70 8.00 3.64
C LEU A 104 -3.53 9.33 2.89
N LEU A 105 -4.08 9.42 1.67
CA LEU A 105 -4.10 10.66 0.90
C LEU A 105 -5.06 11.69 1.51
N ALA A 106 -6.25 11.28 1.93
CA ALA A 106 -7.29 12.17 2.48
C ALA A 106 -6.94 12.71 3.88
N ALA A 107 -6.21 11.97 4.70
CA ALA A 107 -5.85 12.35 6.06
C ALA A 107 -5.18 13.74 6.16
N PRO A 108 -4.10 14.06 5.41
CA PRO A 108 -3.51 15.40 5.44
C PRO A 108 -4.46 16.48 4.91
N LEU A 109 -5.32 16.18 3.92
CA LEU A 109 -6.33 17.11 3.40
C LEU A 109 -7.38 17.46 4.47
N ILE A 110 -7.88 16.45 5.18
CA ILE A 110 -8.82 16.62 6.30
C ILE A 110 -8.16 17.46 7.39
N ARG A 111 -6.92 17.12 7.77
CA ARG A 111 -6.20 17.88 8.80
C ARG A 111 -5.97 19.33 8.39
N ALA A 112 -5.58 19.56 7.14
CA ALA A 112 -5.40 20.90 6.58
C ALA A 112 -6.72 21.68 6.59
N GLN A 113 -7.85 21.05 6.25
CA GLN A 113 -9.18 21.68 6.29
C GLN A 113 -9.51 22.12 7.73
N GLN A 114 -9.27 21.25 8.72
CA GLN A 114 -9.52 21.55 10.13
C GLN A 114 -8.68 22.72 10.68
N VAL A 115 -7.45 22.92 10.17
CA VAL A 115 -6.59 24.05 10.58
C VAL A 115 -6.97 25.33 9.84
N LEU A 116 -7.16 25.22 8.52
CA LEU A 116 -7.24 26.37 7.61
C LEU A 116 -8.67 26.88 7.37
N GLN A 117 -9.68 26.10 7.74
CA GLN A 117 -11.09 26.47 7.68
C GLN A 117 -11.76 26.25 9.04
N PRO A 118 -11.35 27.02 10.07
CA PRO A 118 -12.01 26.94 11.37
C PRO A 118 -13.46 27.43 11.25
N SER A 119 -14.39 26.74 11.91
CA SER A 119 -15.79 27.16 11.98
C SER A 119 -15.97 28.26 13.04
N GLY A 120 -16.54 29.41 12.68
CA GLY A 120 -16.92 30.45 13.64
C GLY A 120 -17.29 31.80 13.02
N PRO A 121 -17.96 32.71 13.76
CA PRO A 121 -18.42 34.01 13.24
C PRO A 121 -17.29 34.92 12.73
N GLU A 122 -16.07 34.71 13.21
CA GLU A 122 -14.87 35.49 12.87
C GLU A 122 -13.86 34.69 12.03
N SER A 123 -14.29 33.58 11.40
CA SER A 123 -13.37 32.72 10.68
C SER A 123 -12.83 33.43 9.42
N GLY A 124 -11.52 33.71 9.40
CA GLY A 124 -10.75 34.09 8.20
C GLY A 124 -10.58 32.94 7.21
N ALA A 125 -11.63 32.16 6.97
CA ALA A 125 -11.60 30.96 6.15
C ALA A 125 -11.29 31.31 4.69
N ASN A 126 -10.29 30.64 4.11
CA ASN A 126 -9.94 30.86 2.71
C ASN A 126 -10.90 30.09 1.80
N VAL A 127 -11.83 30.81 1.18
CA VAL A 127 -12.88 30.26 0.32
C VAL A 127 -12.39 29.81 -1.07
N THR A 128 -11.10 29.87 -1.38
CA THR A 128 -10.59 29.43 -2.70
C THR A 128 -9.94 28.04 -2.68
N VAL A 129 -9.60 27.52 -1.49
CA VAL A 129 -8.93 26.23 -1.30
C VAL A 129 -9.72 25.36 -0.32
N LEU A 130 -9.62 24.04 -0.44
CA LEU A 130 -10.22 23.07 0.49
C LEU A 130 -11.76 23.15 0.65
N ARG A 131 -12.51 23.56 -0.38
CA ARG A 131 -13.97 23.79 -0.27
C ARG A 131 -14.81 22.55 0.05
N GLY A 132 -14.31 21.35 -0.23
CA GLY A 132 -15.08 20.12 -0.07
C GLY A 132 -15.05 19.62 1.37
N ASP A 133 -16.12 18.96 1.82
CA ASP A 133 -16.07 18.17 3.05
C ASP A 133 -15.32 16.86 2.78
N TYR A 134 -14.02 16.84 3.08
CA TYR A 134 -13.18 15.68 2.84
C TYR A 134 -13.53 14.48 3.76
N VAL A 135 -14.11 14.73 4.94
CA VAL A 135 -14.56 13.66 5.85
C VAL A 135 -15.77 12.96 5.25
N GLN A 136 -16.77 13.74 4.81
CA GLN A 136 -17.94 13.21 4.14
C GLN A 136 -17.56 12.50 2.83
N ALA A 137 -16.71 13.11 2.01
CA ALA A 137 -16.26 12.50 0.75
C ALA A 137 -15.54 11.17 0.97
N LEU A 138 -14.67 11.09 1.99
CA LEU A 138 -14.00 9.84 2.37
C LEU A 138 -15.00 8.78 2.83
N GLY A 139 -16.00 9.16 3.63
CA GLY A 139 -17.08 8.25 4.06
C GLY A 139 -17.90 7.70 2.90
N VAL A 140 -18.31 8.56 1.97
CA VAL A 140 -19.01 8.17 0.74
C VAL A 140 -18.15 7.24 -0.12
N PHE A 141 -16.87 7.57 -0.26
CA PHE A 141 -15.92 6.74 -1.00
C PHE A 141 -15.82 5.32 -0.40
N TRP A 142 -15.68 5.20 0.92
CA TRP A 142 -15.65 3.89 1.59
C TRP A 142 -16.95 3.11 1.39
N LEU A 143 -18.10 3.77 1.46
CA LEU A 143 -19.40 3.16 1.19
C LEU A 143 -19.46 2.60 -0.24
N VAL A 144 -19.11 3.41 -1.24
CA VAL A 144 -19.09 3.00 -2.65
C VAL A 144 -18.13 1.83 -2.87
N LEU A 145 -16.94 1.90 -2.28
CA LEU A 145 -15.93 0.85 -2.40
C LEU A 145 -16.40 -0.47 -1.78
N ALA A 146 -17.04 -0.41 -0.60
CA ALA A 146 -17.61 -1.57 0.07
C ALA A 146 -18.72 -2.22 -0.77
N VAL A 147 -19.62 -1.40 -1.33
CA VAL A 147 -20.68 -1.87 -2.23
C VAL A 147 -20.09 -2.52 -3.49
N ALA A 148 -19.12 -1.86 -4.14
CA ALA A 148 -18.46 -2.39 -5.33
C ALA A 148 -17.76 -3.73 -5.06
N ALA A 149 -17.05 -3.85 -3.94
CA ALA A 149 -16.41 -5.09 -3.51
C ALA A 149 -17.44 -6.20 -3.26
N ALA A 150 -18.54 -5.90 -2.57
CA ALA A 150 -19.61 -6.86 -2.31
C ALA A 150 -20.26 -7.38 -3.62
N VAL A 151 -20.52 -6.48 -4.57
CA VAL A 151 -21.04 -6.82 -5.91
C VAL A 151 -20.07 -7.72 -6.65
N ALA A 152 -18.78 -7.40 -6.65
CA ALA A 152 -17.75 -8.21 -7.30
C ALA A 152 -17.65 -9.62 -6.70
N ILE A 153 -17.64 -9.73 -5.36
CA ILE A 153 -17.62 -11.02 -4.63
C ILE A 153 -18.85 -11.86 -4.99
N ALA A 154 -20.03 -11.24 -5.00
CA ALA A 154 -21.29 -11.91 -5.35
C ALA A 154 -21.31 -12.35 -6.82
N GLY A 155 -20.80 -11.51 -7.74
CA GLY A 155 -20.67 -11.83 -9.16
C GLY A 155 -19.79 -13.05 -9.41
N VAL A 156 -18.58 -13.07 -8.82
CA VAL A 156 -17.66 -14.22 -8.90
C VAL A 156 -18.29 -15.48 -8.29
N GLY A 157 -18.98 -15.34 -7.15
CA GLY A 157 -19.68 -16.45 -6.50
C GLY A 157 -20.78 -17.06 -7.38
N ARG A 158 -21.58 -16.22 -8.04
CA ARG A 158 -22.64 -16.68 -8.96
C ARG A 158 -22.08 -17.32 -10.22
N TYR A 159 -21.02 -16.75 -10.80
CA TYR A 159 -20.37 -17.31 -12.00
C TYR A 159 -19.79 -18.70 -11.75
N ALA A 160 -19.08 -18.88 -10.63
CA ALA A 160 -18.48 -20.16 -10.26
C ALA A 160 -19.51 -21.28 -10.06
N ARG A 161 -20.68 -20.95 -9.47
CA ARG A 161 -21.79 -21.92 -9.31
C ARG A 161 -22.39 -22.33 -10.65
N ARG A 162 -22.50 -21.40 -11.61
CA ARG A 162 -23.03 -21.71 -12.95
C ARG A 162 -22.08 -22.62 -13.74
N SER A 163 -20.77 -22.42 -13.63
CA SER A 163 -19.79 -23.24 -14.35
C SER A 163 -19.70 -24.69 -13.83
N SER A 164 -19.93 -24.94 -12.54
CA SER A 164 -19.91 -26.31 -12.00
C SER A 164 -21.11 -27.15 -12.44
N VAL A 165 -22.27 -26.51 -12.64
CA VAL A 165 -23.49 -27.17 -13.13
C VAL A 165 -23.36 -27.57 -14.61
N ARG A 166 -22.57 -26.85 -15.41
CA ARG A 166 -22.37 -27.17 -16.83
C ARG A 166 -21.46 -28.36 -17.07
N LYS A 167 -20.56 -28.67 -16.12
CA LYS A 167 -19.55 -29.74 -16.25
C LYS A 167 -20.08 -31.14 -15.88
N THR A 168 -21.32 -31.24 -15.42
CA THR A 168 -21.97 -32.47 -14.94
C THR A 168 -22.99 -33.06 -15.93
N ARG A 169 -23.07 -32.56 -17.17
CA ARG A 169 -23.79 -33.25 -18.24
C ARG A 169 -22.83 -34.16 -19.02
N PRO A 170 -23.07 -35.49 -19.05
CA PRO A 170 -22.31 -36.45 -19.85
C PRO A 170 -22.48 -36.22 -21.36
#